data_AF-A0A7M3N0X0-F1
#
_entry.id   AF-A0A7M3N0X0-F1
#
_cell.length_a   1.000
_cell.length_b   1.000
_cell.length_c   1.000
_cell.angle_alpha   90.00
_cell.angle_beta   90.00
_cell.angle_gamma   90.00
#
_symmetry.space_group_name_H-M   'P 1'
#
loop_
_entity.id
_entity.type
_entity.pdbx_description
1 polymer ?
#
loop_
_entity_poly.entity_id
_entity_poly.type
_entity_poly.pdbx_seq_one_letter_code
_entity_poly.pdbx_strand_id
1 'polypeptide(L)'
;MSRRKFVLSFEFVWLMFWASVFLMLLSGLGKAFVWETSDIFLILAPVFFFPVWVILLHEIAVMRSNNRIFWLVVMLITPPLAALAYLLQRERLIRLPFLK
;
A
#
# COMPACT_ATOMS: atom_id res chain seq x y z
N MET A 1 0.22 -23.35 22.76
CA MET A 1 0.94 -22.55 21.74
C MET A 1 0.28 -21.18 21.62
N SER A 2 0.89 -20.12 22.13
CA SER A 2 0.34 -18.77 21.93
C SER A 2 0.47 -18.42 20.45
N ARG A 3 -0.66 -18.22 19.77
CA ARG A 3 -0.66 -17.67 18.41
C ARG A 3 -0.20 -16.23 18.52
N ARG A 4 1.11 -15.99 18.40
CA ARG A 4 1.64 -14.65 18.10
C ARG A 4 1.00 -14.25 16.78
N LYS A 5 -0.08 -13.47 16.85
CA LYS A 5 -0.62 -12.77 15.69
C LYS A 5 0.54 -11.91 15.19
N PHE A 6 1.10 -12.24 14.04
CA PHE A 6 2.02 -11.36 13.34
C PHE A 6 1.18 -10.15 12.93
N VAL A 7 1.15 -9.14 13.80
CA VAL A 7 0.52 -7.85 13.51
C VAL A 7 1.65 -6.99 12.98
N LEU A 8 1.80 -6.96 11.67
CA LEU A 8 2.67 -6.01 11.00
C LEU A 8 2.20 -4.60 11.41
N SER A 9 3.10 -3.77 11.94
CA SER A 9 2.72 -2.46 12.43
C SER A 9 2.28 -1.58 11.26
N PHE A 10 1.23 -0.80 11.47
CA PHE A 10 0.67 0.03 10.41
C PHE A 10 1.66 1.11 9.94
N GLU A 11 2.50 1.56 10.85
CA GLU A 11 3.63 2.46 10.61
C GLU A 11 4.61 1.86 9.60
N PHE A 12 4.84 0.55 9.65
CA PHE A 12 5.71 -0.14 8.70
C PHE A 12 5.10 -0.17 7.30
N VAL A 13 3.78 -0.34 7.19
CA VAL A 13 3.07 -0.27 5.90
C VAL A 13 3.21 1.11 5.27
N TRP A 14 3.06 2.17 6.07
CA TRP A 14 3.30 3.55 5.62
C TRP A 14 4.75 3.78 5.19
N LEU A 15 5.72 3.28 5.95
CA LEU A 15 7.14 3.40 5.60
C LEU A 15 7.44 2.72 4.25
N MET A 16 6.93 1.50 4.04
CA MET A 16 7.12 0.79 2.76
C MET A 16 6.44 1.50 1.59
N PHE A 17 5.25 2.05 1.82
CA PHE A 17 4.55 2.86 0.81
C PHE A 17 5.39 4.06 0.41
N TRP A 18 5.86 4.86 1.38
CA TRP A 18 6.70 6.03 1.10
C TRP A 18 8.05 5.66 0.49
N ALA A 19 8.66 4.54 0.90
CA ALA A 19 9.88 4.04 0.28
C ALA A 19 9.66 3.74 -1.21
N SER A 20 8.53 3.10 -1.57
CA SER A 20 8.19 2.84 -2.96
C SER A 20 8.00 4.11 -3.79
N VAL A 21 7.31 5.11 -3.23
CA VAL A 21 7.09 6.42 -3.87
C VAL A 21 8.43 7.15 -4.06
N PHE A 22 9.28 7.15 -3.03
CA PHE A 22 10.58 7.80 -3.06
C PHE A 22 11.52 7.15 -4.11
N LEU A 23 11.55 5.82 -4.19
CA LEU A 23 12.31 5.09 -5.21
C LEU A 23 11.83 5.43 -6.63
N MET A 24 10.51 5.54 -6.81
CA MET A 24 9.92 5.91 -8.10
C MET A 24 10.29 7.35 -8.50
N LEU A 25 10.28 8.28 -7.56
CA LEU A 25 10.73 9.66 -7.78
C LEU A 25 12.23 9.74 -8.08
N LEU A 26 13.07 9.03 -7.32
CA LEU A 26 14.51 8.93 -7.56
C LEU A 26 14.82 8.35 -8.94
N SER A 27 14.07 7.33 -9.37
CA SER A 27 14.20 6.79 -10.72
C SER A 27 13.88 7.84 -11.78
N GLY A 28 12.78 8.58 -11.63
CA GLY A 28 12.40 9.66 -12.56
C GLY A 28 13.44 10.77 -12.63
N LEU A 29 13.96 11.21 -11.48
CA LEU A 29 15.04 12.19 -11.40
C LEU A 29 16.34 11.65 -12.02
N GLY A 30 16.71 10.42 -11.69
CA GLY A 30 17.90 9.77 -12.24
C GLY A 30 17.83 9.67 -13.77
N LYS A 31 16.65 9.38 -14.34
CA LYS A 31 16.46 9.41 -15.79
C LYS A 31 16.61 10.82 -16.38
N ALA A 32 16.11 11.84 -15.69
CA ALA A 32 16.28 13.24 -16.13
C ALA A 32 17.75 13.68 -16.15
N PHE A 33 18.58 13.16 -15.23
CA PHE A 33 20.02 13.43 -15.16
C PHE A 33 20.89 12.36 -15.84
N VAL A 34 20.30 11.44 -16.60
CA VAL A 34 21.00 10.37 -17.34
C VAL A 34 21.88 9.48 -16.43
N TRP A 35 21.38 9.14 -15.24
CA TRP A 35 22.02 8.18 -14.37
C TRP A 35 21.77 6.76 -14.88
N GLU A 36 22.84 6.04 -15.23
CA GLU A 36 22.78 4.65 -15.74
C GLU A 36 22.10 3.69 -14.75
N THR A 37 22.16 3.98 -13.45
CA THR A 37 21.56 3.16 -12.39
C THR A 37 20.09 3.47 -12.10
N SER A 38 19.50 4.44 -12.79
CA SER A 38 18.13 4.91 -12.52
C SER A 38 17.04 3.84 -12.71
N ASP A 39 17.27 2.88 -13.60
CA ASP A 39 16.36 1.76 -13.85
C ASP A 39 16.30 0.78 -12.67
N ILE A 40 17.37 0.68 -11.86
CA ILE A 40 17.38 -0.18 -10.66
C ILE A 40 16.34 0.32 -9.65
N PHE A 41 16.24 1.64 -9.45
CA PHE A 41 15.23 2.21 -8.56
C PHE A 41 13.80 1.97 -9.07
N LEU A 42 13.60 1.95 -10.38
CA LEU A 42 12.30 1.65 -10.99
C LEU A 42 11.87 0.21 -10.72
N ILE A 43 12.82 -0.73 -10.73
CA ILE A 43 12.56 -2.15 -10.44
C ILE A 43 12.33 -2.36 -8.95
N LEU A 44 13.07 -1.66 -8.09
CA LEU A 44 12.93 -1.79 -6.63
C LEU A 44 11.63 -1.19 -6.11
N ALA A 45 11.14 -0.08 -6.68
CA ALA A 45 9.90 0.56 -6.25
C ALA A 45 8.70 -0.42 -6.12
N PRO A 46 8.33 -1.22 -7.14
CA PRO A 46 7.24 -2.18 -7.03
C PRO A 46 7.55 -3.34 -6.07
N VAL A 47 8.83 -3.72 -5.89
CA VAL A 47 9.22 -4.73 -4.89
C VAL A 47 8.88 -4.26 -3.48
N PHE A 48 9.13 -2.98 -3.17
CA PHE A 48 8.75 -2.38 -1.89
C PHE A 48 7.24 -2.15 -1.76
N PHE A 49 6.55 -1.89 -2.86
CA PHE A 49 5.09 -1.70 -2.86
C PHE A 49 4.32 -3.01 -2.72
N PHE A 50 4.85 -4.12 -3.22
CA PHE A 50 4.13 -5.40 -3.26
C PHE A 50 3.63 -5.88 -1.88
N PRO A 51 4.43 -5.85 -0.79
CA PRO A 51 3.95 -6.18 0.55
C PRO A 51 2.81 -5.26 1.01
N VAL A 52 2.88 -3.95 0.71
CA VAL A 52 1.82 -2.98 1.04
C VAL A 52 0.53 -3.40 0.34
N TRP A 53 0.60 -3.69 -0.96
CA TRP A 53 -0.54 -4.12 -1.74
C TRP A 53 -1.19 -5.40 -1.19
N VAL A 54 -0.40 -6.42 -0.86
CA VAL A 54 -0.90 -7.68 -0.29
C VAL A 54 -1.54 -7.47 1.08
N ILE A 55 -0.92 -6.69 1.96
CA ILE A 55 -1.46 -6.41 3.29
C ILE A 55 -2.81 -5.70 3.19
N LEU A 56 -2.89 -4.68 2.34
CA LEU A 56 -4.12 -3.92 2.16
C LEU A 56 -5.22 -4.75 1.49
N LEU A 57 -4.88 -5.58 0.50
CA LEU A 57 -5.82 -6.54 -0.09
C LEU A 57 -6.39 -7.50 0.96
N HIS A 58 -5.53 -8.04 1.82
CA HIS A 58 -5.96 -8.92 2.91
C HIS A 58 -6.89 -8.18 3.89
N GLU A 59 -6.53 -6.96 4.33
CA GLU A 59 -7.39 -6.15 5.20
C GLU A 59 -8.76 -5.90 4.56
N ILE A 60 -8.80 -5.48 3.29
CA ILE A 60 -10.04 -5.23 2.55
C ILE A 60 -10.87 -6.51 2.42
N ALA A 61 -10.24 -7.64 2.10
CA ALA A 61 -10.92 -8.92 1.92
C ALA A 61 -11.63 -9.39 3.20
N VAL A 62 -11.01 -9.17 4.36
CA VAL A 62 -11.55 -9.52 5.68
C VAL A 62 -12.52 -8.46 6.21
N MET A 63 -12.47 -7.22 5.70
CA MET A 63 -13.35 -6.14 6.12
C MET A 63 -14.82 -6.42 5.74
N ARG A 64 -15.72 -6.31 6.72
CA ARG A 64 -17.19 -6.41 6.55
C ARG A 64 -17.82 -5.08 6.11
N SER A 65 -17.24 -4.42 5.09
CA SER A 65 -17.76 -3.16 4.55
C SER A 65 -18.59 -3.38 3.29
N ASN A 66 -19.68 -2.62 3.14
CA ASN A 66 -20.50 -2.62 1.93
C ASN A 66 -19.69 -2.18 0.69
N ASN A 67 -18.61 -1.42 0.90
CA ASN A 67 -17.75 -0.91 -0.16
C ASN A 67 -16.56 -1.84 -0.47
N ARG A 68 -16.53 -3.07 0.05
CA ARG A 68 -15.42 -4.01 -0.17
C ARG A 68 -15.10 -4.23 -1.64
N ILE A 69 -16.13 -4.50 -2.45
CA ILE A 69 -15.96 -4.79 -3.89
C ILE A 69 -15.37 -3.57 -4.60
N PHE A 70 -15.86 -2.38 -4.28
CA PHE A 70 -15.31 -1.13 -4.81
C PHE A 70 -13.81 -1.01 -4.51
N TRP A 71 -13.41 -1.22 -3.25
CA TRP A 71 -12.01 -1.14 -2.85
C TRP A 71 -11.12 -2.19 -3.52
N LEU A 72 -11.61 -3.43 -3.68
CA LEU A 72 -10.89 -4.49 -4.40
C LEU A 72 -10.69 -4.14 -5.88
N VAL A 73 -11.73 -3.62 -6.55
CA VAL A 73 -11.65 -3.22 -7.96
C VAL A 73 -10.67 -2.05 -8.14
N VAL A 74 -10.76 -1.03 -7.29
CA VAL A 74 -9.88 0.14 -7.34
C VAL A 74 -8.42 -0.27 -7.05
N MET A 75 -8.20 -1.19 -6.11
CA MET A 75 -6.89 -1.80 -5.81
C MET A 75 -6.25 -2.52 -7.00
N LEU A 76 -7.05 -3.05 -7.92
CA LEU A 76 -6.56 -3.77 -9.09
C LEU A 76 -6.25 -2.82 -10.25
N ILE A 77 -7.10 -1.80 -10.47
CA ILE A 77 -6.96 -0.84 -11.58
C ILE A 77 -5.88 0.20 -11.27
N THR A 78 -5.87 0.75 -10.05
CA THR A 78 -4.96 1.82 -9.65
C THR A 78 -4.29 1.53 -8.30
N PRO A 79 -3.45 0.48 -8.20
CA PRO A 79 -2.91 0.00 -6.92
C PRO A 79 -2.29 1.09 -6.03
N PRO A 80 -1.42 1.99 -6.53
CA PRO A 80 -0.78 3.00 -5.68
C PRO A 80 -1.76 4.05 -5.15
N LEU A 81 -2.70 4.51 -5.99
CA LEU A 81 -3.72 5.49 -5.61
C LEU A 81 -4.73 4.87 -4.64
N ALA A 82 -5.14 3.63 -4.90
CA ALA A 82 -6.00 2.85 -4.03
C ALA A 82 -5.36 2.67 -2.65
N ALA A 83 -4.08 2.30 -2.61
CA ALA A 83 -3.33 2.14 -1.37
C ALA A 83 -3.26 3.45 -0.58
N LEU A 84 -2.92 4.57 -1.24
CA LEU A 84 -2.88 5.88 -0.58
C LEU A 84 -4.26 6.28 -0.01
N ALA A 85 -5.31 6.21 -0.83
CA ALA A 85 -6.65 6.57 -0.43
C ALA A 85 -7.15 5.69 0.72
N TYR A 86 -6.88 4.38 0.66
CA TYR A 86 -7.23 3.45 1.72
C TYR A 86 -6.45 3.74 3.00
N LEU A 87 -5.12 3.93 2.94
CA LEU A 87 -4.29 4.25 4.10
C LEU A 87 -4.75 5.53 4.81
N LEU A 88 -5.12 6.58 4.05
CA LEU A 88 -5.65 7.83 4.58
C LEU A 88 -7.05 7.67 5.20
N GLN A 89 -7.92 6.88 4.56
CA GLN A 89 -9.29 6.68 5.02
C GLN A 89 -9.43 5.55 6.04
N ARG A 90 -8.38 4.75 6.27
CA ARG A 90 -8.41 3.56 7.12
C ARG A 90 -8.95 3.85 8.50
N GLU A 91 -8.52 4.94 9.12
CA GLU A 91 -9.03 5.29 10.46
C GLU A 91 -10.52 5.59 10.44
N ARG A 92 -11.06 6.20 9.38
CA ARG A 92 -12.50 6.43 9.23
C ARG A 92 -13.25 5.13 8.91
N LEU A 93 -12.66 4.27 8.08
CA LEU A 93 -13.19 2.97 7.69
C LEU A 93 -13.27 2.00 8.88
N ILE A 94 -12.29 2.05 9.79
CA ILE A 94 -12.25 1.24 11.01
C ILE A 94 -13.06 1.88 12.16
N ARG A 95 -13.04 3.22 12.29
CA ARG A 95 -13.83 3.97 13.29
C ARG A 95 -15.25 4.29 12.85
N LEU A 96 -15.82 3.60 11.86
CA LEU A 96 -17.27 3.57 11.66
C LEU A 96 -17.84 2.32 12.36
N PRO A 97 -18.04 2.35 13.69
CA PRO A 97 -18.90 1.39 14.35
C PRO A 97 -20.35 1.76 14.06
N PHE A 98 -20.92 1.24 12.98
CA PHE A 98 -22.38 1.14 12.82
C PHE A 98 -22.63 -0.22 12.16
N LEU A 99 -23.05 -1.29 12.83
CA LEU A 99 -23.71 -1.47 14.12
C LEU A 99 -23.14 -2.69 14.86
N LYS A 100 -23.44 -2.76 16.16
CA LYS A 100 -23.40 -3.92 17.08
C LYS A 100 -23.22 -5.30 16.45
#